data_AF-A0A527XPT9-F1
#
_entry.id   AF-A0A527XPT9-F1
#
_cell.length_a   1.000
_cell.length_b   1.000
_cell.length_c   1.000
_cell.angle_alpha   90.00
_cell.angle_beta   90.00
_cell.angle_gamma   90.00
#
_symmetry.space_group_name_H-M   'P 1'
#
loop_
_entity.id
_entity.type
_entity.pdbx_description
1 polymer ?
#
loop_
_entity_poly.entity_id
_entity_poly.type
_entity_poly.pdbx_seq_one_letter_code
_entity_poly.pdbx_strand_id
1 'polypeptide(L)'
;FSAMWNEHCSYKSSKKWLRTLPTSGPQVIQGPGENAGVVDIGDGDCVVFKMESHNHPSYIEPYQGAATGVGGILRDVFTMGARPVAAMNALRFGAPDHPKT
;
A
#
# COMPACT_ATOMS: atom_id res chain seq x y z
N PHE A 1 7.66 17.62 -15.39
CA PHE A 1 8.88 16.97 -14.87
C PHE A 1 8.91 16.81 -13.34
N SER A 2 8.42 17.77 -12.53
CA SER A 2 8.55 17.72 -11.05
C SER A 2 7.79 16.59 -10.34
N ALA A 3 6.55 16.28 -10.76
CA ALA A 3 5.70 15.30 -10.08
C ALA A 3 6.30 13.87 -10.10
N MET A 4 6.79 13.42 -11.25
CA MET A 4 7.36 12.06 -11.37
C MET A 4 8.69 11.88 -10.61
N TRP A 5 9.37 12.97 -10.23
CA TRP A 5 10.67 12.95 -9.55
C TRP A 5 10.58 13.35 -8.06
N ASN A 6 9.37 13.50 -7.52
CA ASN A 6 9.21 13.63 -6.08
C ASN A 6 9.53 12.28 -5.38
N GLU A 7 9.74 12.30 -4.06
CA GLU A 7 10.05 11.07 -3.31
C GLU A 7 8.91 10.04 -3.42
N HIS A 8 7.67 10.52 -3.37
CA HIS A 8 6.47 9.68 -3.39
C HIS A 8 6.36 8.79 -4.65
N CYS A 9 6.75 9.31 -5.82
CA CYS A 9 6.71 8.59 -7.08
C CYS A 9 8.03 7.87 -7.40
N SER A 10 9.17 8.47 -7.07
CA SER A 10 10.48 7.97 -7.53
C SER A 10 11.19 7.05 -6.54
N TYR A 11 10.82 7.10 -5.25
CA TYR A 11 11.49 6.37 -4.17
C TYR A 11 13.00 6.62 -4.15
N LYS A 12 13.46 7.81 -4.59
CA LYS A 12 14.89 8.08 -4.85
C LYS A 12 15.77 7.87 -3.62
N SER A 13 15.26 8.10 -2.41
CA SER A 13 16.03 7.87 -1.17
C SER A 13 15.95 6.42 -0.69
N SER A 14 14.83 5.74 -0.91
CA SER A 14 14.52 4.43 -0.31
C SER A 14 14.80 3.24 -1.22
N LYS A 15 14.72 3.42 -2.55
CA LYS A 15 14.87 2.36 -3.57
C LYS A 15 16.16 1.55 -3.44
N LYS A 16 17.27 2.19 -3.04
CA LYS A 16 18.55 1.50 -2.81
C LYS A 16 18.43 0.43 -1.73
N TRP A 17 17.71 0.74 -0.65
CA TRP A 17 17.54 -0.13 0.51
C TRP A 17 16.46 -1.19 0.26
N LEU A 18 15.36 -0.82 -0.40
CA LEU A 18 14.29 -1.77 -0.71
C LEU A 18 14.76 -2.94 -1.60
N ARG A 19 15.77 -2.71 -2.44
CA ARG A 19 16.40 -3.75 -3.27
C ARG A 19 17.16 -4.82 -2.49
N THR A 20 17.45 -4.61 -1.20
CA THR A 20 18.14 -5.62 -0.38
C THR A 20 17.18 -6.61 0.28
N LEU A 21 15.86 -6.38 0.17
CA LEU A 21 14.86 -7.25 0.75
C LEU A 21 14.71 -8.52 -0.11
N PRO A 22 14.56 -9.72 0.49
CA PRO A 22 14.24 -10.93 -0.26
C PRO A 22 12.86 -10.81 -0.92
N THR A 23 12.76 -11.18 -2.20
CA THR A 23 11.52 -11.07 -2.98
C THR A 23 11.10 -12.37 -3.66
N SER A 24 11.90 -13.43 -3.53
CA SER A 24 11.60 -14.74 -4.10
C SER A 24 11.16 -15.73 -3.04
N GLY A 25 10.30 -16.65 -3.43
CA GLY A 25 9.80 -17.75 -2.61
C GLY A 25 8.91 -18.66 -3.44
N PRO A 26 8.73 -19.94 -3.06
CA PRO A 26 7.98 -20.90 -3.86
C PRO A 26 6.51 -20.54 -4.05
N GLN A 27 5.92 -19.81 -3.09
CA GLN A 27 4.53 -19.33 -3.18
C GLN A 27 4.41 -17.96 -3.86
N VAL A 28 5.51 -17.29 -4.21
CA VAL A 28 5.44 -15.94 -4.80
C VAL A 28 5.10 -16.06 -6.28
N ILE A 29 3.87 -15.70 -6.65
CA ILE A 29 3.44 -15.60 -8.05
C ILE A 29 3.92 -14.26 -8.63
N GLN A 30 3.75 -13.16 -7.88
CA GLN A 30 4.16 -11.82 -8.29
C GLN A 30 4.77 -11.06 -7.11
N GLY A 31 6.05 -10.70 -7.26
CA GLY A 31 6.79 -9.84 -6.32
C GLY A 31 6.69 -8.35 -6.66
N PRO A 32 7.60 -7.50 -6.13
CA PRO A 32 7.61 -6.07 -6.42
C PRO A 32 7.78 -5.76 -7.92
N GLY A 33 6.95 -4.86 -8.46
CA GLY A 33 7.03 -4.42 -9.86
C GLY A 33 5.68 -4.01 -10.45
N GLU A 34 4.60 -4.62 -9.95
CA GLU A 34 3.22 -4.36 -10.35
C GLU A 34 2.44 -3.61 -9.26
N ASN A 35 1.15 -3.36 -9.51
CA ASN A 35 0.27 -2.64 -8.59
C ASN A 35 0.10 -3.32 -7.23
N ALA A 36 0.20 -4.65 -7.13
CA ALA A 36 0.15 -5.39 -5.86
C ALA A 36 0.94 -6.71 -5.92
N GLY A 37 1.22 -7.30 -4.76
CA GLY A 37 1.88 -8.62 -4.67
C GLY A 37 0.87 -9.76 -4.72
N VAL A 38 1.28 -10.91 -5.24
CA VAL A 38 0.44 -12.10 -5.38
C VAL A 38 1.16 -13.33 -4.83
N VAL A 39 0.47 -14.09 -3.98
CA VAL A 39 0.95 -15.36 -3.44
C VAL A 39 -0.05 -16.49 -3.69
N ASP A 40 0.47 -17.67 -4.02
CA ASP A 40 -0.29 -18.91 -4.08
C ASP A 40 -0.67 -19.38 -2.67
N ILE A 41 -1.94 -19.74 -2.47
CA ILE A 41 -2.44 -20.30 -1.20
C ILE A 41 -2.90 -21.75 -1.34
N GLY A 42 -2.70 -22.38 -2.51
CA GLY A 42 -3.15 -23.73 -2.82
C GLY A 42 -4.57 -23.77 -3.37
N ASP A 43 -5.03 -24.99 -3.68
CA ASP A 43 -6.40 -25.28 -4.17
C ASP A 43 -6.83 -24.52 -5.43
N GLY A 44 -5.86 -24.00 -6.20
CA GLY A 44 -6.12 -23.18 -7.38
C GLY A 44 -6.44 -21.71 -7.07
N ASP A 45 -6.30 -21.29 -5.81
CA ASP A 45 -6.55 -19.94 -5.33
C ASP A 45 -5.25 -19.16 -5.06
N CYS A 46 -5.33 -17.84 -5.16
CA CYS A 46 -4.24 -16.93 -4.81
C CYS A 46 -4.75 -15.73 -4.03
N VAL A 47 -3.86 -15.10 -3.27
CA VAL A 47 -4.14 -13.87 -2.54
C VAL A 47 -3.36 -12.72 -3.14
N VAL A 48 -4.08 -11.66 -3.47
CA VAL A 48 -3.53 -10.37 -3.91
C VAL A 48 -3.60 -9.37 -2.78
N PHE A 49 -2.49 -8.74 -2.44
CA PHE A 49 -2.43 -7.79 -1.35
C PHE A 49 -1.38 -6.70 -1.57
N LYS A 50 -1.64 -5.54 -0.96
CA LYS A 50 -0.72 -4.41 -0.87
C LYS A 50 -1.07 -3.59 0.37
N MET A 51 -0.15 -2.73 0.77
CA MET A 51 -0.38 -1.69 1.76
C MET A 51 0.01 -0.35 1.15
N GLU A 52 -0.79 0.68 1.43
CA GLU A 52 -0.51 2.07 1.08
C GLU A 52 -0.65 2.98 2.30
N SER A 53 -0.13 4.20 2.18
CA SER A 53 -0.26 5.23 3.21
C SER A 53 -0.88 6.48 2.61
N HIS A 54 -1.69 7.17 3.39
CA HIS A 54 -2.35 8.42 2.97
C HIS A 54 -2.15 9.51 4.04
N ASN A 55 -0.92 9.61 4.55
CA ASN A 55 -0.59 10.33 5.79
C ASN A 55 -0.82 11.84 5.66
N HIS A 56 -0.18 12.48 4.67
CA HIS A 56 -0.22 13.93 4.53
C HIS A 56 -1.64 14.45 4.27
N PRO A 57 -2.46 13.86 3.38
CA PRO A 57 -3.83 14.32 3.21
C PRO A 57 -4.70 14.02 4.44
N SER A 58 -4.52 12.87 5.11
CA SER A 58 -5.28 12.54 6.33
C SER A 58 -4.95 13.46 7.51
N TYR A 59 -3.77 14.08 7.51
CA TYR A 59 -3.42 15.11 8.48
C TYR A 59 -4.20 16.42 8.24
N ILE A 60 -4.42 16.79 6.98
CA ILE A 60 -5.12 18.03 6.61
C ILE A 60 -6.63 17.87 6.70
N GLU A 61 -7.15 16.77 6.16
CA GLU A 61 -8.57 16.40 6.19
C GLU A 61 -8.64 14.90 6.50
N PRO A 62 -9.00 14.51 7.75
CA PRO A 62 -8.96 13.11 8.17
C PRO A 62 -9.98 12.20 7.48
N TYR A 63 -11.20 12.69 7.22
CA TYR A 63 -12.30 11.85 6.74
C TYR A 63 -12.11 11.46 5.28
N GLN A 64 -12.00 12.46 4.41
CA GLN A 64 -11.70 12.31 3.00
C GLN A 64 -10.28 11.79 2.78
N GLY A 65 -9.30 12.24 3.57
CA GLY A 65 -7.94 11.72 3.49
C GLY A 65 -7.86 10.22 3.73
N ALA A 66 -8.57 9.69 4.74
CA ALA A 66 -8.68 8.26 4.95
C ALA A 66 -9.49 7.56 3.83
N ALA A 67 -10.62 8.14 3.44
CA ALA A 67 -11.50 7.55 2.42
C ALA A 67 -10.82 7.40 1.05
N THR A 68 -10.07 8.39 0.60
CA THR A 68 -9.32 8.31 -0.66
C THR A 68 -8.18 7.31 -0.59
N GLY A 69 -7.57 7.13 0.59
CA GLY A 69 -6.59 6.06 0.84
C GLY A 69 -7.19 4.67 0.68
N VAL A 70 -8.38 4.43 1.25
CA VAL A 70 -9.13 3.18 1.05
C VAL A 70 -9.48 2.98 -0.43
N GLY A 71 -9.94 4.02 -1.11
CA GLY A 71 -10.25 3.95 -2.54
C GLY A 71 -9.02 3.62 -3.42
N GLY A 72 -7.84 4.13 -3.06
CA GLY A 72 -6.56 3.84 -3.74
C GLY A 72 -6.20 2.36 -3.67
N ILE A 73 -6.09 1.83 -2.45
CA ILE A 73 -5.66 0.44 -2.25
C ILE A 73 -6.64 -0.59 -2.83
N LEU A 74 -7.95 -0.30 -2.81
CA LEU A 74 -8.94 -1.16 -3.44
C LEU A 74 -8.77 -1.21 -4.96
N ARG A 75 -8.39 -0.11 -5.60
CA ARG A 75 -8.13 -0.08 -7.05
C ARG A 75 -6.88 -0.88 -7.40
N ASP A 76 -5.83 -0.82 -6.60
CA ASP A 76 -4.62 -1.62 -6.86
C ASP A 76 -4.94 -3.12 -6.92
N VAL A 77 -5.66 -3.63 -5.93
CA VAL A 77 -6.08 -5.04 -5.88
C VAL A 77 -7.02 -5.37 -7.04
N PHE A 78 -8.02 -4.53 -7.29
CA PHE A 78 -8.98 -4.73 -8.37
C PHE A 78 -8.31 -4.78 -9.75
N THR A 79 -7.31 -3.92 -10.01
CA THR A 79 -6.60 -3.90 -11.30
C THR A 79 -5.72 -5.12 -11.55
N MET A 80 -5.42 -5.90 -10.51
CA MET A 80 -4.76 -7.21 -10.65
C MET A 80 -5.74 -8.34 -11.02
N GLY A 81 -7.03 -8.05 -11.17
CA GLY A 81 -8.07 -9.04 -11.46
C GLY A 81 -8.62 -9.76 -10.22
N ALA A 82 -8.26 -9.32 -9.02
CA ALA A 82 -8.74 -9.91 -7.76
C ALA A 82 -9.93 -9.15 -7.19
N ARG A 83 -10.87 -9.89 -6.58
CA ARG A 83 -11.99 -9.31 -5.83
C ARG A 83 -11.52 -8.94 -4.42
N PRO A 84 -11.63 -7.67 -3.98
CA PRO A 84 -11.34 -7.32 -2.58
C PRO A 84 -12.31 -8.03 -1.63
N VAL A 85 -11.78 -8.75 -0.63
CA VAL A 85 -12.58 -9.50 0.37
C VAL A 85 -12.33 -9.05 1.81
N ALA A 86 -11.23 -8.34 2.06
CA ALA A 86 -10.86 -7.82 3.36
C ALA A 86 -10.11 -6.49 3.22
N ALA A 87 -10.24 -5.62 4.21
CA ALA A 87 -9.48 -4.38 4.33
C ALA A 87 -9.00 -4.24 5.78
N MET A 88 -7.77 -3.76 5.95
CA MET A 88 -7.14 -3.55 7.26
C MET A 88 -6.58 -2.14 7.34
N ASN A 89 -6.60 -1.54 8.53
CA ASN A 89 -6.03 -0.22 8.78
C ASN A 89 -4.88 -0.29 9.80
N ALA A 90 -3.86 0.53 9.58
CA ALA A 90 -2.73 0.70 10.50
C ALA A 90 -2.67 2.16 10.96
N LEU A 91 -3.52 2.51 11.91
CA LEU A 91 -3.67 3.90 12.38
C LEU A 91 -2.66 4.22 13.49
N ARG A 92 -2.09 5.42 13.46
CA ARG A 92 -1.18 5.96 14.47
C ARG A 92 -1.53 7.44 14.68
N PHE A 93 -1.87 7.80 15.91
CA PHE A 93 -2.23 9.15 16.33
C PHE A 93 -1.37 9.58 17.53
N GLY A 94 -1.55 10.81 18.00
CA GLY A 94 -0.91 11.26 19.24
C GLY A 94 -1.62 10.71 20.48
N ALA A 95 -1.35 11.34 21.62
CA ALA A 95 -1.96 10.93 22.88
C ALA A 95 -3.47 11.25 22.87
N PRO A 96 -4.37 10.31 23.21
CA PRO A 96 -5.82 10.52 23.06
C PRO A 96 -6.42 11.71 23.81
N ASP A 97 -5.75 12.15 24.87
CA ASP A 97 -6.11 13.31 25.70
C ASP A 97 -5.55 14.63 25.17
N HIS A 98 -4.65 14.59 24.19
CA HIS A 98 -4.04 15.77 23.63
C HIS A 98 -5.03 16.46 22.66
N PRO A 99 -5.33 17.75 22.86
CA PRO A 99 -6.44 18.43 22.17
C PRO A 99 -6.25 18.61 20.65
N LYS A 100 -5.10 18.24 20.11
CA LYS A 100 -4.75 18.38 18.68
C LYS A 100 -4.21 17.11 18.03
N THR A 101 -4.03 16.02 18.77
CA THR A 101 -3.43 14.78 18.23
C THR A 101 -3.95 13.55 18.91
#